data_AF-A0A346B186-F1
#
_entry.id   AF-A0A346B186-F1
#
_cell.length_a   1.000
_cell.length_b   1.000
_cell.length_c   1.000
_cell.angle_alpha   90.00
_cell.angle_beta   90.00
_cell.angle_gamma   90.00
#
_symmetry.space_group_name_H-M   'P 1'
#
loop_
_entity.id
_entity.type
_entity.pdbx_description
1 polymer ?
#
loop_
_entity_poly.entity_id
_entity_poly.type
_entity_poly.pdbx_seq_one_letter_code
_entity_poly.pdbx_strand_id
1 'polypeptide(L)'
;MMREVTLQELKNMARAAYNDLWTAARNMGRDVKLYCHWTGGDYYTKFADYHVNIDGDGRVWVTTDNLAMIKEATYMRNTGSVAITLCCALDAVDEYRLGAYPPTEAQLNAIAQVVCVLADALDLTIDLQRVMTHAEAADNKDGLWCHDPYGPDATVERWDLLVLREGSPRWSGGDELRGNANFYRAQGLLKDV
;
A
#
# COMPACT_ATOMS: atom_id res chain seq x y z
N MET A 1 -5.05 -17.84 -6.01
CA MET A 1 -5.72 -18.21 -4.74
C MET A 1 -6.10 -16.93 -4.03
N MET A 2 -7.25 -16.85 -3.36
CA MET A 2 -7.63 -15.71 -2.51
C MET A 2 -7.99 -16.25 -1.13
N ARG A 3 -7.32 -15.76 -0.07
CA ARG A 3 -7.56 -16.23 1.30
C ARG A 3 -7.29 -15.14 2.32
N GLU A 4 -8.01 -15.20 3.44
CA GLU A 4 -7.71 -14.40 4.63
C GLU A 4 -6.40 -14.89 5.26
N VAL A 5 -5.62 -13.95 5.80
CA VAL A 5 -4.36 -14.21 6.49
C VAL A 5 -4.28 -13.40 7.77
N THR A 6 -3.61 -13.96 8.77
CA THR A 6 -3.10 -13.20 9.91
C THR A 6 -1.89 -12.36 9.51
N LEU A 7 -1.56 -11.35 10.32
CA LEU A 7 -0.34 -10.57 10.12
C LEU A 7 0.93 -11.43 10.22
N GLN A 8 0.93 -12.46 11.09
CA GLN A 8 2.04 -13.40 11.23
C GLN A 8 2.26 -14.21 9.95
N GLU A 9 1.18 -14.71 9.33
CA GLU A 9 1.26 -15.39 8.05
C GLU A 9 1.76 -14.45 6.95
N LEU A 10 1.26 -13.22 6.89
CA LEU A 10 1.72 -12.23 5.92
C LEU A 10 3.21 -11.92 6.08
N LYS A 11 3.68 -11.76 7.32
CA LYS A 11 5.11 -11.56 7.64
C LYS A 11 5.97 -12.74 7.17
N ASN A 12 5.48 -13.96 7.38
CA ASN A 12 6.17 -15.17 6.92
C ASN A 12 6.21 -15.27 5.39
N MET A 13 5.14 -14.88 4.70
CA MET A 13 5.11 -14.78 3.23
C MET A 13 6.13 -13.75 2.72
N ALA A 14 6.27 -12.60 3.38
CA ALA A 14 7.26 -11.59 3.02
C ALA A 14 8.70 -12.06 3.23
N ARG A 15 8.98 -12.74 4.36
CA ARG A 15 10.29 -13.36 4.60
C ARG A 15 10.63 -14.42 3.55
N ALA A 16 9.66 -15.25 3.15
CA ALA A 16 9.85 -16.24 2.11
C ALA A 16 10.16 -15.60 0.75
N ALA A 17 9.55 -14.45 0.44
CA ALA A 17 9.77 -13.70 -0.80
C ALA A 17 10.96 -12.73 -0.75
N TYR A 18 11.68 -12.62 0.38
CA TYR A 18 12.68 -11.58 0.63
C TYR A 18 13.74 -11.49 -0.48
N ASN A 19 14.39 -12.60 -0.79
CA ASN A 19 15.50 -12.62 -1.74
C ASN A 19 15.04 -12.28 -3.17
N ASP A 20 13.87 -12.78 -3.56
CA ASP A 20 13.30 -12.55 -4.89
C ASP A 20 12.90 -11.07 -5.05
N LEU A 21 12.22 -10.51 -4.06
CA LEU A 21 11.84 -9.09 -4.03
C LEU A 21 13.07 -8.17 -4.09
N TRP A 22 14.06 -8.42 -3.23
CA TRP A 22 15.28 -7.61 -3.19
C TRP A 22 16.14 -7.76 -4.44
N THR A 23 16.23 -8.95 -5.02
CA THR A 23 16.95 -9.17 -6.28
C THR A 23 16.27 -8.39 -7.41
N ALA A 24 14.94 -8.50 -7.52
CA ALA A 24 14.17 -7.77 -8.51
C ALA A 24 14.30 -6.24 -8.34
N ALA A 25 14.21 -5.73 -7.11
CA ALA A 25 14.35 -4.30 -6.84
C ALA A 25 15.78 -3.78 -7.14
N ARG A 26 16.82 -4.52 -6.76
CA ARG A 26 18.22 -4.17 -7.06
C ARG A 26 18.51 -4.14 -8.55
N ASN A 27 17.91 -5.04 -9.33
CA ASN A 27 18.00 -5.01 -10.78
C ASN A 27 17.36 -3.75 -11.40
N MET A 28 16.46 -3.08 -10.67
CA MET A 28 15.91 -1.77 -11.04
C MET A 28 16.70 -0.59 -10.44
N GLY A 29 17.80 -0.85 -9.71
CA GLY A 29 18.61 0.20 -9.07
C GLY A 29 17.93 0.90 -7.88
N ARG A 30 16.99 0.23 -7.20
CA ARG A 30 16.27 0.79 -6.04
C ARG A 30 15.99 -0.26 -4.96
N ASP A 31 15.44 0.19 -3.84
CA ASP A 31 14.94 -0.68 -2.77
C ASP A 31 13.58 -1.28 -3.12
N VAL A 32 13.18 -2.33 -2.38
CA VAL A 32 11.83 -2.89 -2.43
C VAL A 32 10.81 -1.82 -2.04
N LYS A 33 9.65 -1.84 -2.71
CA LYS A 33 8.59 -0.85 -2.52
C LYS A 33 7.32 -1.50 -1.96
N LEU A 34 6.65 -0.80 -1.07
CA LEU A 34 5.27 -1.06 -0.68
C LEU A 34 4.41 0.06 -1.29
N TYR A 35 3.47 -0.31 -2.17
CA TYR A 35 2.54 0.63 -2.79
C TYR A 35 1.14 0.44 -2.20
N CYS A 36 0.58 1.52 -1.68
CA CYS A 36 -0.73 1.56 -1.03
C CYS A 36 -1.77 2.16 -1.97
N HIS A 37 -2.89 1.46 -2.14
CA HIS A 37 -3.96 1.77 -3.08
C HIS A 37 -5.32 1.79 -2.39
N TRP A 38 -6.34 2.24 -3.11
CA TRP A 38 -7.72 1.82 -2.89
C TRP A 38 -8.25 1.11 -4.13
N THR A 39 -9.36 0.39 -3.98
CA THR A 39 -9.97 -0.31 -5.11
C THR A 39 -10.88 0.57 -5.96
N GLY A 40 -11.30 1.73 -5.45
CA GLY A 40 -12.40 2.50 -6.05
C GLY A 40 -13.73 1.73 -6.01
N GLY A 41 -13.89 0.83 -5.02
CA GLY A 41 -14.98 -0.13 -4.93
C GLY A 41 -15.60 -0.19 -3.53
N ASP A 42 -16.50 -1.16 -3.33
CA ASP A 42 -17.13 -1.40 -2.04
C ASP A 42 -16.15 -2.00 -1.00
N TYR A 43 -16.61 -2.13 0.23
CA TYR A 43 -15.80 -2.60 1.36
C TYR A 43 -15.33 -4.06 1.30
N TYR A 44 -15.95 -4.90 0.48
CA TYR A 44 -15.79 -6.35 0.60
C TYR A 44 -15.37 -7.04 -0.71
N THR A 45 -15.40 -6.33 -1.84
CA THR A 45 -14.86 -6.82 -3.13
C THR A 45 -13.34 -6.73 -3.16
N LYS A 46 -12.68 -7.87 -3.39
CA LYS A 46 -11.21 -8.00 -3.49
C LYS A 46 -10.77 -8.21 -4.92
N PHE A 47 -9.57 -7.76 -5.24
CA PHE A 47 -9.02 -7.79 -6.60
C PHE A 47 -7.68 -8.54 -6.64
N ALA A 48 -7.52 -9.36 -7.69
CA ALA A 48 -6.31 -10.14 -7.90
C ALA A 48 -5.11 -9.27 -8.33
N ASP A 49 -5.33 -8.03 -8.73
CA ASP A 49 -4.29 -7.08 -9.13
C ASP A 49 -3.46 -6.55 -7.96
N TYR A 50 -3.86 -6.84 -6.71
CA TYR A 50 -3.11 -6.48 -5.52
C TYR A 50 -2.64 -7.72 -4.78
N HIS A 51 -1.48 -7.66 -4.14
CA HIS A 51 -0.97 -8.75 -3.33
C HIS A 51 -1.82 -8.91 -2.07
N VAL A 52 -2.12 -7.78 -1.42
CA VAL A 52 -2.86 -7.68 -0.16
C VAL A 52 -4.09 -6.80 -0.37
N ASN A 53 -5.26 -7.29 0.02
CA ASN A 53 -6.52 -6.56 0.05
C ASN A 53 -7.00 -6.46 1.51
N ILE A 54 -7.39 -5.26 1.95
CA ILE A 54 -7.90 -5.00 3.30
C ILE A 54 -9.37 -4.61 3.19
N ASP A 55 -10.26 -5.47 3.68
CA ASP A 55 -11.70 -5.21 3.61
C ASP A 55 -12.17 -4.18 4.65
N GLY A 56 -13.44 -3.76 4.58
CA GLY A 56 -13.99 -2.70 5.43
C GLY A 56 -13.93 -3.00 6.93
N ASP A 57 -13.81 -4.27 7.32
CA ASP A 57 -13.67 -4.71 8.71
C ASP A 57 -12.18 -4.73 9.15
N GLY A 58 -11.26 -4.36 8.26
CA GLY A 58 -9.82 -4.40 8.49
C GLY A 58 -9.21 -5.79 8.34
N ARG A 59 -9.92 -6.77 7.76
CA ARG A 59 -9.37 -8.13 7.57
C ARG A 59 -8.45 -8.16 6.36
N VAL A 60 -7.36 -8.91 6.49
CA VAL A 60 -6.27 -8.96 5.51
C VAL A 60 -6.42 -10.19 4.63
N TRP A 61 -6.49 -9.98 3.32
CA TRP A 61 -6.63 -11.03 2.32
C TRP A 61 -5.45 -10.99 1.35
N VAL A 62 -4.88 -12.15 1.02
CA VAL A 62 -3.85 -12.27 -0.02
C VAL A 62 -4.40 -12.93 -1.27
N THR A 63 -3.90 -12.51 -2.44
CA THR A 63 -4.30 -13.07 -3.75
C THR A 63 -3.18 -13.87 -4.44
N THR A 64 -2.15 -14.18 -3.68
CA THR A 64 -0.91 -14.82 -4.14
C THR A 64 -0.33 -15.71 -3.03
N ASP A 65 0.38 -16.75 -3.42
CA ASP A 65 1.19 -17.57 -2.50
C ASP A 65 2.65 -17.11 -2.42
N ASN A 66 3.06 -16.20 -3.32
CA ASN A 66 4.39 -15.60 -3.34
C ASN A 66 4.29 -14.08 -3.54
N LEU A 67 4.78 -13.30 -2.57
CA LEU A 67 4.75 -11.84 -2.64
C LEU A 67 5.73 -11.24 -3.66
N ALA A 68 6.61 -12.04 -4.28
CA ALA A 68 7.47 -11.60 -5.38
C ALA A 68 6.79 -11.71 -6.77
N MET A 69 5.58 -12.29 -6.87
CA MET A 69 4.85 -12.33 -8.14
C MET A 69 4.49 -10.91 -8.60
N ILE A 70 4.85 -10.56 -9.82
CA ILE A 70 4.53 -9.22 -10.36
C ILE A 70 3.01 -9.09 -10.48
N LYS A 71 2.47 -8.00 -9.92
CA LYS A 71 1.08 -7.58 -10.04
C LYS A 71 1.02 -6.24 -10.77
N GLU A 72 0.02 -6.04 -11.63
CA GLU A 72 -0.11 -4.84 -12.45
C GLU A 72 -0.88 -3.71 -11.73
N ALA A 73 -0.37 -3.27 -10.57
CA ALA A 73 -1.06 -2.31 -9.70
C ALA A 73 -0.55 -0.87 -9.84
N THR A 74 0.75 -0.68 -10.01
CA THR A 74 1.40 0.63 -10.08
C THR A 74 2.17 0.75 -11.40
N TYR A 75 1.65 1.55 -12.33
CA TYR A 75 2.22 1.71 -13.67
C TYR A 75 3.74 1.94 -13.64
N MET A 76 4.49 1.13 -14.40
CA MET A 76 5.96 1.16 -14.50
C MET A 76 6.75 0.97 -13.19
N ARG A 77 6.09 0.55 -12.10
CA ARG A 77 6.68 0.45 -10.75
C ARG A 77 6.55 -0.94 -10.11
N ASN A 78 5.91 -1.90 -10.79
CA ASN A 78 5.47 -3.19 -10.24
C ASN A 78 6.58 -4.17 -9.80
N THR A 79 7.68 -4.26 -10.54
CA THR A 79 8.75 -5.23 -10.26
C THR A 79 9.42 -4.95 -8.90
N GLY A 80 9.70 -5.97 -8.08
CA GLY A 80 10.32 -5.76 -6.77
C GLY A 80 9.48 -4.85 -5.85
N SER A 81 8.16 -5.05 -5.85
CA SER A 81 7.22 -4.30 -5.02
C SER A 81 6.06 -5.17 -4.54
N VAL A 82 5.46 -4.78 -3.42
CA VAL A 82 4.23 -5.37 -2.89
C VAL A 82 3.12 -4.33 -2.94
N ALA A 83 2.04 -4.66 -3.63
CA ALA A 83 0.85 -3.82 -3.77
C ALA A 83 -0.21 -4.17 -2.71
N ILE A 84 -0.60 -3.19 -1.92
CA ILE A 84 -1.52 -3.29 -0.78
C ILE A 84 -2.71 -2.37 -1.08
N THR A 85 -3.94 -2.88 -1.06
CA THR A 85 -5.13 -2.07 -1.32
C THR A 85 -6.10 -2.08 -0.15
N LEU A 86 -6.76 -0.95 0.07
CA LEU A 86 -8.01 -0.86 0.81
C LEU A 86 -9.18 -1.15 -0.14
N CYS A 87 -10.11 -2.03 0.23
CA CYS A 87 -11.37 -2.19 -0.47
C CYS A 87 -12.28 -1.01 -0.09
N CYS A 88 -12.24 0.10 -0.81
CA CYS A 88 -12.98 1.32 -0.49
C CYS A 88 -12.98 2.29 -1.68
N ALA A 89 -13.50 3.51 -1.45
CA ALA A 89 -13.55 4.65 -2.34
C ALA A 89 -14.48 4.48 -3.57
N LEU A 90 -15.55 3.68 -3.46
CA LEU A 90 -16.58 3.62 -4.50
C LEU A 90 -17.19 5.01 -4.73
N ASP A 91 -17.21 5.42 -6.00
CA ASP A 91 -17.71 6.72 -6.47
C ASP A 91 -16.98 7.94 -5.86
N ALA A 92 -15.72 7.75 -5.43
CA ALA A 92 -14.87 8.85 -5.01
C ALA A 92 -14.64 9.84 -6.17
N VAL A 93 -14.67 11.14 -5.87
CA VAL A 93 -14.59 12.22 -6.88
C VAL A 93 -13.32 13.05 -6.70
N ASP A 94 -13.02 13.43 -5.47
CA ASP A 94 -11.92 14.33 -5.12
C ASP A 94 -11.57 14.18 -3.62
N GLU A 95 -10.53 14.89 -3.14
CA GLU A 95 -10.09 14.84 -1.73
C GLU A 95 -11.12 15.37 -0.70
N TYR A 96 -12.21 15.99 -1.15
CA TYR A 96 -13.31 16.46 -0.31
C TYR A 96 -14.52 15.53 -0.38
N ARG A 97 -14.48 14.49 -1.22
CA ARG A 97 -15.58 13.55 -1.46
C ARG A 97 -15.04 12.18 -1.87
N LEU A 98 -14.77 11.36 -0.87
CA LEU A 98 -14.22 10.01 -1.00
C LEU A 98 -15.28 8.95 -1.34
N GLY A 99 -16.51 9.38 -1.64
CA GLY A 99 -17.57 8.54 -2.18
C GLY A 99 -18.42 7.85 -1.11
N ALA A 100 -19.17 6.81 -1.52
CA ALA A 100 -20.11 6.11 -0.64
C ALA A 100 -19.42 5.15 0.35
N TYR A 101 -18.17 4.79 0.06
CA TYR A 101 -17.39 3.82 0.83
C TYR A 101 -16.02 4.42 1.21
N PRO A 102 -15.94 5.55 1.94
CA PRO A 102 -14.66 6.14 2.32
C PRO A 102 -13.82 5.16 3.18
N PRO A 103 -12.48 5.29 3.23
CA PRO A 103 -11.66 4.41 4.07
C PRO A 103 -12.18 4.31 5.53
N THR A 104 -12.37 3.09 6.03
CA THR A 104 -12.83 2.89 7.41
C THR A 104 -11.67 3.00 8.39
N GLU A 105 -11.95 3.35 9.65
CA GLU A 105 -10.90 3.34 10.70
C GLU A 105 -10.28 1.95 10.89
N ALA A 106 -11.05 0.87 10.69
CA ALA A 106 -10.52 -0.49 10.73
C ALA A 106 -9.51 -0.76 9.60
N GLN A 107 -9.80 -0.27 8.39
CA GLN A 107 -8.89 -0.32 7.25
C GLN A 107 -7.62 0.49 7.49
N LEU A 108 -7.76 1.74 7.96
CA LEU A 108 -6.63 2.63 8.23
C LEU A 108 -5.72 2.08 9.34
N ASN A 109 -6.31 1.44 10.34
CA ASN A 109 -5.56 0.75 11.37
C ASN A 109 -4.84 -0.50 10.82
N ALA A 110 -5.55 -1.32 10.04
CA ALA A 110 -4.99 -2.54 9.46
C ALA A 110 -3.86 -2.27 8.46
N ILE A 111 -3.96 -1.24 7.61
CA ILE A 111 -2.90 -0.92 6.64
C ILE A 111 -1.62 -0.43 7.34
N ALA A 112 -1.74 0.30 8.46
CA ALA A 112 -0.58 0.68 9.26
C ALA A 112 0.13 -0.56 9.84
N GLN A 113 -0.64 -1.55 10.33
CA GLN A 113 -0.08 -2.81 10.83
C GLN A 113 0.55 -3.64 9.71
N VAL A 114 -0.13 -3.76 8.56
CA VAL A 114 0.37 -4.46 7.36
C VAL A 114 1.68 -3.84 6.87
N VAL A 115 1.75 -2.51 6.75
CA VAL A 115 2.99 -1.82 6.36
C VAL A 115 4.10 -2.08 7.37
N CYS A 116 3.80 -2.01 8.67
CA CYS A 116 4.80 -2.28 9.71
C CYS A 116 5.38 -3.70 9.58
N VAL A 117 4.53 -4.73 9.50
CA VAL A 117 5.01 -6.12 9.44
C VAL A 117 5.75 -6.44 8.14
N LEU A 118 5.30 -5.88 7.01
CA LEU A 118 5.98 -6.06 5.73
C LEU A 118 7.32 -5.33 5.72
N ALA A 119 7.37 -4.10 6.21
CA ALA A 119 8.61 -3.33 6.28
C ALA A 119 9.62 -3.99 7.24
N ASP A 120 9.18 -4.55 8.37
CA ASP A 120 10.06 -5.31 9.27
C ASP A 120 10.54 -6.63 8.64
N ALA A 121 9.68 -7.34 7.91
CA ALA A 121 10.05 -8.59 7.24
C ALA A 121 11.03 -8.40 6.08
N LEU A 122 11.01 -7.22 5.46
CA LEU A 122 11.78 -6.89 4.26
C LEU A 122 12.95 -5.95 4.54
N ASP A 123 13.25 -5.65 5.82
CA ASP A 123 14.31 -4.72 6.25
C ASP A 123 14.18 -3.30 5.65
N LEU A 124 12.96 -2.77 5.62
CA LEU A 124 12.65 -1.44 5.08
C LEU A 124 12.46 -0.40 6.19
N THR A 125 13.01 0.80 5.97
CA THR A 125 12.53 2.00 6.65
C THR A 125 11.12 2.34 6.16
N ILE A 126 10.27 2.89 7.03
CA ILE A 126 8.92 3.34 6.67
C ILE A 126 9.01 4.84 6.36
N ASP A 127 9.41 5.14 5.13
CA ASP A 127 9.59 6.48 4.58
C ASP A 127 9.01 6.57 3.16
N LEU A 128 8.94 7.78 2.61
CA LEU A 128 8.45 8.04 1.26
C LEU A 128 9.25 7.28 0.19
N GLN A 129 10.52 6.97 0.45
CA GLN A 129 11.36 6.25 -0.51
C GLN A 129 11.04 4.75 -0.57
N ARG A 130 10.25 4.19 0.35
CA ARG A 130 9.94 2.75 0.38
C ARG A 130 8.46 2.43 0.51
N VAL A 131 7.68 3.31 1.13
CA VAL A 131 6.24 3.14 1.35
C VAL A 131 5.51 4.34 0.79
N MET A 132 4.76 4.12 -0.29
CA MET A 132 4.13 5.18 -1.07
C MET A 132 2.65 4.89 -1.29
N THR A 133 1.83 5.92 -1.29
CA THR A 133 0.49 5.83 -1.88
C THR A 133 0.57 5.81 -3.40
N HIS A 134 -0.48 5.36 -4.09
CA HIS A 134 -0.52 5.49 -5.55
C HIS A 134 -0.48 6.95 -5.98
N ALA A 135 -1.13 7.86 -5.24
CA ALA A 135 -1.00 9.30 -5.49
C ALA A 135 0.46 9.77 -5.53
N GLU A 136 1.27 9.35 -4.55
CA GLU A 136 2.71 9.70 -4.48
C GLU A 136 3.53 9.01 -5.58
N ALA A 137 3.22 7.75 -5.89
CA ALA A 137 3.90 7.00 -6.93
C ALA A 137 3.61 7.57 -8.34
N ALA A 138 2.38 8.00 -8.58
CA ALA A 138 1.92 8.60 -9.83
C ALA A 138 2.59 9.94 -10.13
N ASP A 139 3.04 10.67 -9.09
CA ASP A 139 3.80 11.92 -9.21
C ASP A 139 5.31 11.77 -8.96
N ASN A 140 5.82 10.53 -8.94
CA ASN A 140 7.24 10.25 -8.72
C ASN A 140 7.84 10.93 -7.47
N LYS A 141 7.06 11.03 -6.37
CA LYS A 141 7.45 11.79 -5.16
C LYS A 141 8.69 11.24 -4.44
N ASP A 142 9.08 10.01 -4.73
CA ASP A 142 10.32 9.39 -4.26
C ASP A 142 11.58 9.87 -5.00
N GLY A 143 11.42 10.68 -6.06
CA GLY A 143 12.52 11.16 -6.90
C GLY A 143 12.94 10.18 -7.99
N LEU A 144 12.27 9.03 -8.12
CA LEU A 144 12.53 8.08 -9.21
C LEU A 144 11.65 8.40 -10.40
N TRP A 145 12.26 8.77 -11.53
CA TRP A 145 11.53 9.04 -12.77
C TRP A 145 11.19 7.73 -13.51
N CYS A 146 10.10 7.07 -13.11
CA CYS A 146 9.67 5.81 -13.72
C CYS A 146 8.79 5.99 -14.97
N HIS A 147 8.09 7.12 -15.06
CA HIS A 147 7.13 7.46 -16.10
C HIS A 147 6.84 8.97 -16.03
N ASP A 148 6.20 9.53 -17.05
CA ASP A 148 5.64 10.88 -16.95
C ASP A 148 4.59 10.93 -15.82
N PRO A 149 4.55 12.01 -15.01
CA PRO A 149 3.59 12.13 -13.92
C PRO A 149 2.14 12.06 -14.41
N TYR A 150 1.32 11.27 -13.72
CA TYR A 150 -0.12 11.14 -13.95
C TYR A 150 -0.94 11.29 -12.66
N GLY A 151 -0.29 11.79 -11.60
CA GLY A 151 -0.86 11.95 -10.27
C GLY A 151 -1.54 13.31 -10.05
N PRO A 152 -1.82 13.63 -8.78
CA PRO A 152 -2.55 14.84 -8.38
C PRO A 152 -1.96 16.16 -8.86
N ASP A 153 -0.63 16.25 -9.03
CA ASP A 153 0.04 17.47 -9.52
C ASP A 153 0.20 17.49 -11.05
N ALA A 154 -0.39 16.52 -11.76
CA ALA A 154 -0.36 16.38 -13.22
C ALA A 154 -1.75 16.14 -13.82
N THR A 155 -2.04 14.93 -14.33
CA THR A 155 -3.31 14.60 -15.00
C THR A 155 -4.41 14.11 -14.06
N VAL A 156 -4.08 13.84 -12.79
CA VAL A 156 -5.01 13.36 -11.75
C VAL A 156 -5.69 12.02 -12.11
N GLU A 157 -5.04 11.21 -12.95
CA GLU A 157 -5.53 9.88 -13.31
C GLU A 157 -5.48 8.90 -12.14
N ARG A 158 -4.53 9.08 -11.21
CA ARG A 158 -4.48 8.36 -9.94
C ARG A 158 -4.22 9.31 -8.80
N TRP A 159 -5.04 9.20 -7.77
CA TRP A 159 -4.98 10.03 -6.57
C TRP A 159 -5.27 9.21 -5.32
N ASP A 160 -5.11 7.88 -5.42
CA ASP A 160 -5.43 6.95 -4.35
C ASP A 160 -4.68 7.31 -3.08
N LEU A 161 -5.45 7.44 -2.00
CA LEU A 161 -4.93 7.80 -0.67
C LEU A 161 -4.14 9.12 -0.66
N LEU A 162 -4.47 10.07 -1.56
CA LEU A 162 -4.00 11.46 -1.47
C LEU A 162 -4.36 12.06 -0.09
N VAL A 163 -5.55 11.73 0.38
CA VAL A 163 -6.03 11.94 1.75
C VAL A 163 -6.69 10.65 2.25
N LEU A 164 -6.67 10.40 3.56
CA LEU A 164 -7.37 9.26 4.17
C LEU A 164 -8.79 9.61 4.62
N ARG A 165 -9.05 10.90 4.87
CA ARG A 165 -10.34 11.43 5.31
C ARG A 165 -10.67 12.71 4.54
N GLU A 166 -11.94 12.89 4.19
CA GLU A 166 -12.42 14.07 3.48
C GLU A 166 -12.02 15.36 4.20
N GLY A 167 -11.51 16.32 3.43
CA GLY A 167 -11.11 17.63 3.96
C GLY A 167 -9.80 17.64 4.75
N SER A 168 -9.08 16.50 4.84
CA SER A 168 -7.71 16.50 5.34
C SER A 168 -6.80 17.34 4.44
N PRO A 169 -5.67 17.86 4.95
CA PRO A 169 -4.72 18.58 4.13
C PRO A 169 -4.30 17.73 2.92
N ARG A 170 -4.32 18.32 1.73
CA ARG A 170 -3.85 17.65 0.51
C ARG A 170 -2.43 17.11 0.73
N TRP A 171 -2.17 15.90 0.26
CA TRP A 171 -0.92 15.14 0.48
C TRP A 171 -0.72 14.56 1.88
N SER A 172 -1.69 14.69 2.81
CA SER A 172 -1.53 14.12 4.15
C SER A 172 -1.58 12.59 4.18
N GLY A 173 -2.19 11.93 3.17
CA GLY A 173 -2.54 10.53 3.30
C GLY A 173 -1.36 9.57 3.44
N GLY A 174 -0.30 9.78 2.66
CA GLY A 174 0.94 9.00 2.79
C GLY A 174 1.67 9.25 4.12
N ASP A 175 1.70 10.50 4.59
CA ASP A 175 2.34 10.88 5.84
C ASP A 175 1.62 10.29 7.06
N GLU A 176 0.28 10.34 7.07
CA GLU A 176 -0.53 9.71 8.10
C GLU A 176 -0.32 8.19 8.13
N LEU A 177 -0.33 7.53 6.96
CA LEU A 177 -0.14 6.08 6.85
C LEU A 177 1.23 5.66 7.40
N ARG A 178 2.30 6.31 6.92
CA ARG A 178 3.67 6.06 7.39
C ARG A 178 3.84 6.40 8.87
N GLY A 179 3.24 7.50 9.34
CA GLY A 179 3.26 7.90 10.75
C GLY A 179 2.64 6.85 11.66
N ASN A 180 1.46 6.34 11.30
CA ASN A 180 0.77 5.28 12.05
C ASN A 180 1.54 3.96 12.04
N ALA A 181 2.12 3.56 10.91
CA ALA A 181 2.95 2.36 10.83
C ALA A 181 4.24 2.51 11.67
N ASN A 182 4.89 3.67 11.65
CA ASN A 182 6.03 3.96 12.50
C ASN A 182 5.66 3.96 13.99
N PHE A 183 4.45 4.37 14.37
CA PHE A 183 3.97 4.25 15.74
C PHE A 183 3.93 2.79 16.20
N TYR A 184 3.37 1.88 15.40
CA TYR A 184 3.37 0.43 15.69
C TYR A 184 4.79 -0.11 15.89
N ARG A 185 5.72 0.26 15.00
CA ARG A 185 7.13 -0.13 15.07
C ARG A 185 7.82 0.41 16.33
N ALA A 186 7.67 1.70 16.61
CA ALA A 186 8.33 2.37 17.74
C ALA A 186 7.83 1.85 19.10
N GLN A 187 6.54 1.51 19.20
CA GLN A 187 5.95 0.94 20.41
C GLN A 187 6.20 -0.57 20.54
N GLY A 188 6.78 -1.23 19.52
CA GLY A 188 7.03 -2.67 19.53
C GLY A 188 5.76 -3.52 19.61
N LEU A 189 4.62 -2.98 19.17
CA LEU A 189 3.29 -3.61 19.31
C LEU A 189 3.12 -4.85 18.43
N LEU A 190 3.97 -5.00 17.41
CA LEU A 190 3.94 -6.10 16.44
C LEU A 190 5.26 -6.89 16.44
N LYS A 191 6.08 -6.78 17.50
CA LYS A 191 7.39 -7.45 17.59
C LYS A 191 7.26 -8.99 17.63
N ASP A 192 6.17 -9.48 18.23
CA ASP A 192 5.88 -10.90 18.41
C ASP A 192 4.96 -11.46 17.31
N VAL A 193 4.64 -10.62 16.32
CA VAL A 193 4.00 -10.98 15.05
C VAL A 193 5.06 -11.37 14.03
#